data_AF-A0A948VGW4-F1
#
_entry.id   AF-A0A948VGW4-F1
#
_cell.length_a   1.000
_cell.length_b   1.000
_cell.length_c   1.000
_cell.angle_alpha   90.00
_cell.angle_beta   90.00
_cell.angle_gamma   90.00
#
_symmetry.space_group_name_H-M   'P 1'
#
loop_
_entity.id
_entity.type
_entity.pdbx_description
1 polymer ?
#
loop_
_entity_poly.entity_id
_entity_poly.type
_entity_poly.pdbx_seq_one_letter_code
_entity_poly.pdbx_strand_id
1 'polypeptide(L)'
;MPKFVYDGWSFPAVKAAPPNERFLKIIMSPEVSGYKEATVLFSHIPPGSGTGMHTHTSDEIMYVIGRGESKVGDEVTKLEADSVIFAPKGVAHECRNTSETETLKIFCVYIPPLELSELLAKLADKTKEYLLRQK
;
A
#
# COMPACT_ATOMS: atom_id res chain seq x y z
N MET A 1 21.51 -12.17 -13.53
CA MET A 1 20.39 -13.12 -13.62
C MET A 1 19.09 -12.37 -13.35
N PRO A 2 17.96 -12.70 -13.99
CA PRO A 2 16.69 -12.04 -13.68
C PRO A 2 16.23 -12.36 -12.26
N LYS A 3 15.69 -11.36 -11.55
CA LYS A 3 15.12 -11.48 -10.20
C LYS A 3 13.61 -11.52 -10.31
N PHE A 4 12.99 -12.56 -9.74
CA PHE A 4 11.54 -12.81 -9.80
C PHE A 4 10.89 -12.89 -8.41
N VAL A 5 11.69 -12.85 -7.35
CA VAL A 5 11.23 -12.91 -5.96
C VAL A 5 11.74 -11.68 -5.23
N TYR A 6 10.85 -11.02 -4.49
CA TYR A 6 11.12 -9.77 -3.78
C TYR A 6 10.81 -9.93 -2.31
N ASP A 7 11.82 -9.76 -1.46
CA ASP A 7 11.63 -9.67 -0.01
C ASP A 7 11.15 -8.27 0.38
N GLY A 8 9.85 -8.13 0.65
CA GLY A 8 9.23 -6.86 1.00
C GLY A 8 9.81 -6.19 2.25
N TRP A 9 10.39 -6.96 3.19
CA TRP A 9 10.99 -6.38 4.39
C TRP A 9 12.23 -5.56 4.09
N SER A 10 13.05 -6.04 3.15
CA SER A 10 14.29 -5.39 2.72
C SER A 10 14.08 -4.14 1.87
N PHE A 11 12.87 -3.88 1.37
CA PHE A 11 12.60 -2.71 0.54
C PHE A 11 12.62 -1.41 1.36
N PRO A 12 13.10 -0.29 0.77
CA PRO A 12 12.96 1.03 1.36
C PRO A 12 11.51 1.32 1.75
N ALA A 13 11.33 2.03 2.86
CA ALA A 13 10.03 2.47 3.34
C ALA A 13 10.00 3.99 3.50
N VAL A 14 8.82 4.57 3.34
CA VAL A 14 8.55 5.95 3.75
C VAL A 14 7.44 5.95 4.79
N LYS A 15 7.59 6.78 5.83
CA LYS A 15 6.57 6.95 6.86
C LYS A 15 5.65 8.11 6.46
N ALA A 16 4.35 7.85 6.36
CA ALA A 16 3.34 8.89 6.19
C ALA A 16 3.23 9.74 7.48
N ALA A 17 2.86 11.01 7.32
CA ALA A 17 2.73 11.94 8.44
C ALA A 17 1.47 11.67 9.30
N PRO A 18 1.46 12.10 10.57
CA PRO A 18 0.24 12.11 11.40
C PRO A 18 -0.92 12.87 10.74
N PRO A 19 -2.19 12.47 11.00
CA PRO A 19 -2.62 11.37 11.87
C PRO A 19 -2.60 9.97 11.21
N ASN A 20 -2.27 9.91 9.92
CA ASN A 20 -2.37 8.70 9.08
C ASN A 20 -1.02 8.00 8.95
N GLU A 21 -0.31 7.88 10.08
CA GLU A 21 1.00 7.25 10.16
C GLU A 21 0.95 5.81 9.68
N ARG A 22 1.70 5.52 8.63
CA ARG A 22 1.90 4.18 8.09
C ARG A 22 3.20 4.11 7.33
N PHE A 23 3.73 2.91 7.17
CA PHE A 23 4.95 2.67 6.40
C PHE A 23 4.58 2.10 5.04
N LEU A 24 4.88 2.85 3.99
CA LEU A 24 4.63 2.47 2.60
C LEU A 24 5.91 1.95 1.97
N LYS A 25 5.80 0.87 1.20
CA LYS A 25 6.90 0.24 0.47
C LYS A 25 6.42 -0.11 -0.94
N ILE A 26 6.93 0.56 -1.98
CA ILE A 26 6.60 0.24 -3.37
C ILE A 26 7.43 -0.97 -3.79
N ILE A 27 6.79 -2.04 -4.25
CA ILE A 27 7.46 -3.27 -4.70
C ILE A 27 7.59 -3.28 -6.21
N MET A 28 6.51 -2.96 -6.91
CA MET A 28 6.47 -2.85 -8.37
C MET A 28 5.66 -1.61 -8.77
N SER A 29 6.15 -0.90 -9.77
CA SER A 29 5.42 0.15 -10.49
C SER A 29 6.15 0.43 -11.82
N PRO A 30 5.56 1.21 -12.72
CA PRO A 30 6.24 1.69 -13.92
C PRO A 30 7.56 2.42 -13.60
N GLU A 31 7.57 3.27 -12.57
CA GLU A 31 8.70 4.12 -12.16
C GLU A 31 9.82 3.32 -11.48
N VAL A 32 9.47 2.25 -10.75
CA VAL A 32 10.42 1.45 -9.96
C VAL A 32 11.01 0.31 -10.79
N SER A 33 10.13 -0.51 -11.37
CA SER A 33 10.49 -1.80 -11.97
C SER A 33 10.34 -1.84 -13.49
N GLY A 34 9.66 -0.84 -14.07
CA GLY A 34 9.26 -0.83 -15.48
C GLY A 34 8.01 -1.69 -15.78
N TYR A 35 7.40 -2.31 -14.76
CA TYR A 35 6.15 -3.05 -14.91
C TYR A 35 4.99 -2.09 -15.15
N LYS A 36 4.30 -2.25 -16.29
CA LYS A 36 3.35 -1.25 -16.81
C LYS A 36 1.89 -1.49 -16.45
N GLU A 37 1.55 -2.68 -15.96
CA GLU A 37 0.14 -3.08 -15.82
C GLU A 37 -0.45 -2.74 -14.45
N ALA A 38 0.39 -2.67 -13.40
CA ALA A 38 -0.06 -2.35 -12.05
C ALA A 38 1.01 -1.65 -11.21
N THR A 39 0.55 -1.01 -10.14
CA THR A 39 1.41 -0.65 -8.99
C THR A 39 1.12 -1.62 -7.86
N VAL A 40 2.17 -2.15 -7.23
CA VAL A 40 2.10 -3.04 -6.08
C VAL A 40 2.91 -2.43 -4.94
N LEU A 41 2.28 -2.26 -3.77
CA LEU A 41 2.94 -1.77 -2.58
C LEU A 41 2.44 -2.47 -1.31
N PHE A 42 3.25 -2.42 -0.26
CA PHE A 42 2.80 -2.75 1.08
C PHE A 42 2.48 -1.48 1.86
N SER A 43 1.38 -1.52 2.61
CA SER A 43 1.02 -0.54 3.63
C SER A 43 1.04 -1.22 4.99
N HIS A 44 1.95 -0.82 5.87
CA HIS A 44 2.01 -1.29 7.25
C HIS A 44 1.50 -0.20 8.19
N ILE A 45 0.36 -0.44 8.82
CA ILE A 45 -0.39 0.53 9.61
C ILE A 45 -0.23 0.16 11.09
N PRO A 46 0.47 0.97 11.91
CA PRO A 46 0.59 0.77 13.35
C PRO A 46 -0.76 0.78 14.07
N PRO A 47 -0.84 0.22 15.29
CA PRO A 47 -2.01 0.32 16.17
C PRO A 47 -2.60 1.74 16.24
N GLY A 48 -3.92 1.85 16.08
CA GLY A 48 -4.66 3.11 16.20
C GLY A 48 -4.55 4.09 15.03
N SER A 49 -3.73 3.81 14.01
CA SER A 49 -3.61 4.66 12.82
C SER A 49 -4.40 4.13 11.62
N GLY A 50 -4.28 4.79 10.46
CA GLY A 50 -5.00 4.44 9.24
C GLY A 50 -4.43 5.07 7.98
N THR A 51 -5.06 4.78 6.85
CA THR A 51 -4.70 5.39 5.56
C THR A 51 -5.18 6.83 5.44
N GLY A 52 -6.22 7.18 6.21
CA GLY A 52 -7.05 8.36 5.99
C GLY A 52 -8.02 8.14 4.81
N MET A 53 -9.13 8.87 4.82
CA MET A 53 -10.08 8.86 3.71
C MET A 53 -9.45 9.49 2.47
N HIS A 54 -9.45 8.77 1.36
CA HIS A 54 -8.85 9.23 0.10
C HIS A 54 -9.49 8.56 -1.12
N THR A 55 -9.08 9.03 -2.31
CA THR A 55 -9.46 8.45 -3.61
C THR A 55 -8.24 8.42 -4.53
N HIS A 56 -8.32 7.61 -5.58
CA HIS A 56 -7.37 7.60 -6.69
C HIS A 56 -8.06 7.21 -7.99
N THR A 57 -7.37 7.40 -9.12
CA THR A 57 -7.86 7.13 -10.48
C THR A 57 -7.77 5.66 -10.89
N SER A 58 -7.13 4.82 -10.07
CA SER A 58 -7.02 3.36 -10.23
C SER A 58 -8.13 2.62 -9.46
N ASP A 59 -8.48 1.41 -9.87
CA ASP A 59 -9.07 0.45 -8.94
C ASP A 59 -7.97 -0.04 -7.99
N GLU A 60 -8.30 -0.30 -6.72
CA GLU A 60 -7.39 -0.92 -5.75
C GLU A 60 -7.98 -2.21 -5.19
N ILE A 61 -7.16 -3.27 -5.21
CA ILE A 61 -7.44 -4.55 -4.55
C ILE A 61 -6.43 -4.72 -3.43
N MET A 62 -6.94 -4.95 -2.23
CA MET A 62 -6.15 -5.05 -1.01
C MET A 62 -6.33 -6.42 -0.36
N TYR A 63 -5.24 -7.11 -0.05
CA TYR A 63 -5.25 -8.32 0.77
C TYR A 63 -4.74 -7.99 2.18
N VAL A 64 -5.53 -8.40 3.19
CA VAL A 64 -5.34 -8.02 4.58
C VAL A 64 -4.62 -9.11 5.38
N ILE A 65 -3.58 -8.71 6.09
CA ILE A 65 -2.88 -9.52 7.10
C ILE A 65 -2.98 -8.78 8.43
N GLY A 66 -3.84 -9.27 9.33
CA GLY A 66 -4.12 -8.63 10.61
C GLY A 66 -5.60 -8.27 10.75
N ARG A 67 -5.91 -7.32 11.63
CA ARG A 67 -7.29 -6.91 11.93
C ARG A 67 -7.46 -5.41 11.87
N GLY A 68 -8.64 -4.97 11.53
CA GLY A 68 -8.93 -3.55 11.35
C GLY A 68 -10.39 -3.28 11.02
N GLU A 69 -10.61 -2.13 10.41
CA GLU A 69 -11.87 -1.71 9.83
C GLU A 69 -11.56 -1.04 8.48
N SER A 70 -12.38 -1.29 7.47
CA SER A 70 -12.38 -0.52 6.23
C SER A 70 -13.67 0.26 6.11
N LYS A 71 -13.58 1.41 5.45
CA LYS A 71 -14.75 2.10 4.90
C LYS A 71 -14.55 2.27 3.41
N VAL A 72 -15.52 1.85 2.60
CA VAL A 72 -15.51 2.02 1.14
C VAL A 72 -16.86 2.60 0.73
N GLY A 73 -16.87 3.84 0.25
CA GLY A 73 -18.09 4.62 0.12
C GLY A 73 -18.76 4.77 1.49
N ASP A 74 -19.99 4.27 1.62
CA ASP A 74 -20.77 4.29 2.86
C ASP A 74 -20.70 2.97 3.64
N GLU A 75 -20.12 1.92 3.07
CA GLU A 75 -20.00 0.62 3.73
C GLU A 75 -18.83 0.62 4.70
N VAL A 76 -19.08 0.24 5.95
CA VAL A 76 -18.06 0.04 6.98
C VAL A 76 -18.02 -1.45 7.34
N THR A 77 -16.85 -2.05 7.17
CA THR A 77 -16.67 -3.50 7.31
C THR A 77 -15.48 -3.81 8.21
N LYS A 78 -15.68 -4.71 9.17
CA LYS A 78 -14.60 -5.23 10.01
C LYS A 78 -13.64 -6.07 9.17
N LEU A 79 -12.35 -5.84 9.31
CA LEU A 79 -11.30 -6.60 8.65
C LEU A 79 -10.74 -7.67 9.59
N GLU A 80 -10.63 -8.88 9.07
CA GLU A 80 -9.85 -9.98 9.63
C GLU A 80 -8.73 -10.37 8.65
N ALA A 81 -7.79 -11.19 9.10
CA ALA A 81 -6.79 -11.77 8.20
C ALA A 81 -7.49 -12.55 7.08
N ASP A 82 -6.88 -12.55 5.89
CA ASP A 82 -7.46 -13.10 4.66
C ASP A 82 -8.67 -12.35 4.08
N SER A 83 -9.01 -11.17 4.62
CA SER A 83 -10.00 -10.29 3.99
C SER A 83 -9.42 -9.68 2.69
N VAL A 84 -10.27 -9.55 1.68
CA VAL A 84 -9.98 -8.80 0.45
C VAL A 84 -10.90 -7.59 0.39
N ILE A 85 -10.31 -6.41 0.19
CA ILE A 85 -11.05 -5.16 -0.01
C ILE A 85 -10.91 -4.79 -1.48
N PHE A 86 -12.03 -4.44 -2.10
CA PHE A 86 -12.06 -3.82 -3.41
C PHE A 86 -12.51 -2.37 -3.26
N ALA A 87 -11.63 -1.44 -3.62
CA ALA A 87 -11.92 -0.01 -3.68
C ALA A 87 -11.98 0.42 -5.15
N PRO A 88 -13.19 0.63 -5.71
CA PRO A 88 -13.33 1.07 -7.10
C PRO A 88 -12.71 2.45 -7.32
N LYS A 89 -12.26 2.72 -8.54
CA LYS A 89 -11.73 4.03 -8.94
C LYS A 89 -12.68 5.17 -8.58
N GLY A 90 -12.13 6.24 -8.02
CA GLY A 90 -12.89 7.40 -7.59
C GLY A 90 -13.81 7.20 -6.38
N VAL A 91 -13.94 5.98 -5.83
CA VAL A 91 -14.72 5.74 -4.61
C VAL A 91 -13.84 6.00 -3.39
N ALA A 92 -14.33 6.86 -2.50
CA ALA A 92 -13.63 7.23 -1.28
C ALA A 92 -13.49 6.02 -0.36
N HIS A 93 -12.29 5.77 0.15
CA HIS A 93 -12.05 4.65 1.05
C HIS A 93 -10.96 4.95 2.09
N GLU A 94 -11.00 4.20 3.18
CA GLU A 94 -9.95 4.13 4.19
C GLU A 94 -9.82 2.73 4.79
N CYS A 95 -8.63 2.43 5.33
CA CYS A 95 -8.40 1.33 6.25
C CYS A 95 -7.85 1.88 7.56
N ARG A 96 -8.39 1.41 8.68
CA ARG A 96 -7.96 1.74 10.03
C ARG A 96 -7.52 0.49 10.76
N ASN A 97 -6.37 0.57 11.44
CA ASN A 97 -5.95 -0.47 12.35
C ASN A 97 -6.64 -0.27 13.70
N THR A 98 -7.56 -1.18 14.02
CA THR A 98 -8.31 -1.19 15.28
C THR A 98 -7.66 -2.06 16.36
N SER A 99 -6.55 -2.74 16.05
CA SER A 99 -5.75 -3.44 17.05
C SER A 99 -5.02 -2.45 17.96
N GLU A 100 -4.91 -2.80 19.24
CA GLU A 100 -4.13 -2.04 20.24
C GLU A 100 -2.63 -2.39 20.20
N THR A 101 -2.28 -3.56 19.65
CA THR A 101 -0.92 -4.12 19.78
C THR A 101 -0.32 -4.57 18.46
N GLU A 102 -1.15 -4.99 17.49
CA GLU A 102 -0.67 -5.60 16.25
C GLU A 102 -0.65 -4.60 15.09
N THR A 103 0.34 -4.73 14.20
CA THR A 103 0.38 -3.97 12.95
C THR A 103 -0.55 -4.62 11.92
N LEU A 104 -1.48 -3.84 11.38
CA LEU A 104 -2.25 -4.22 10.19
C LEU A 104 -1.37 -4.06 8.95
N LYS A 105 -1.16 -5.13 8.19
CA LYS A 105 -0.43 -5.09 6.92
C LYS A 105 -1.39 -5.32 5.77
N ILE A 106 -1.21 -4.54 4.72
CA ILE A 106 -2.03 -4.62 3.52
C ILE A 106 -1.10 -4.75 2.32
N PHE A 107 -1.36 -5.75 1.49
CA PHE A 107 -0.80 -5.87 0.15
C PHE A 107 -1.76 -5.20 -0.82
N CYS A 108 -1.34 -4.10 -1.43
CA CYS A 108 -2.16 -3.27 -2.32
C CYS A 108 -1.75 -3.51 -3.77
N VAL A 109 -2.74 -3.68 -4.64
CA VAL A 109 -2.58 -3.76 -6.09
C VAL A 109 -3.48 -2.72 -6.74
N TYR A 110 -2.89 -1.80 -7.52
CA TYR A 110 -3.60 -0.75 -8.24
C TYR A 110 -3.59 -1.04 -9.73
N ILE A 111 -4.77 -1.03 -10.35
CA ILE A 111 -4.97 -1.29 -11.79
C ILE A 111 -5.94 -0.24 -12.35
N PRO A 112 -5.57 0.59 -13.35
CA PRO A 112 -4.21 0.79 -13.88
C PRO A 112 -3.21 1.25 -12.80
N PRO A 113 -1.89 1.33 -13.10
CA PRO A 113 -0.90 1.79 -12.12
C PRO A 113 -1.29 3.09 -11.42
N LEU A 114 -1.00 3.16 -10.12
CA LEU A 114 -1.30 4.30 -9.28
C LEU A 114 -0.51 5.55 -9.72
N GLU A 115 -1.19 6.69 -9.84
CA GLU A 115 -0.55 8.00 -9.94
C GLU A 115 0.18 8.35 -8.62
N LEU A 116 1.50 8.46 -8.68
CA LEU A 116 2.30 8.64 -7.47
C LEU A 116 2.16 10.06 -6.90
N SER A 117 1.79 10.16 -5.62
CA SER A 117 1.95 11.39 -4.85
C SER A 117 3.43 11.77 -4.69
N GLU A 118 3.73 13.00 -4.29
CA GLU A 118 5.11 13.45 -4.05
C GLU A 118 5.87 12.53 -3.07
N LEU A 119 5.17 12.04 -2.03
CA LEU A 119 5.74 11.11 -1.05
C LEU A 119 6.12 9.76 -1.71
N LEU A 120 5.23 9.24 -2.56
CA LEU A 120 5.44 7.97 -3.26
C LEU A 120 6.47 8.09 -4.38
N ALA A 121 6.54 9.23 -5.07
CA ALA A 121 7.57 9.50 -6.09
C ALA A 121 8.97 9.47 -5.46
N LYS A 122 9.16 10.15 -4.31
CA LYS A 122 10.43 10.11 -3.55
C LYS A 122 10.77 8.69 -3.08
N LEU A 123 9.77 7.90 -2.70
CA LEU A 123 9.97 6.50 -2.35
C LEU A 123 10.36 5.67 -3.58
N ALA A 124 9.72 5.89 -4.73
CA ALA A 124 10.02 5.19 -5.97
C ALA A 124 11.49 5.38 -6.39
N ASP A 125 12.02 6.61 -6.30
CA ASP A 125 13.43 6.89 -6.56
C ASP A 125 14.36 6.09 -5.64
N LYS A 126 14.08 6.08 -4.32
CA LYS A 126 14.85 5.30 -3.35
C LYS A 126 14.78 3.80 -3.63
N THR A 127 13.61 3.28 -3.97
CA THR A 127 13.43 1.87 -4.29
C THR A 127 14.16 1.50 -5.58
N LYS A 128 14.13 2.36 -6.59
CA LYS A 128 14.85 2.15 -7.85
C LYS A 128 16.36 2.07 -7.61
N GLU A 129 16.92 2.96 -6.81
CA GLU A 129 18.33 2.89 -6.40
C GLU A 129 18.65 1.60 -5.65
N TYR A 130 17.78 1.22 -4.69
CA TYR A 130 17.93 -0.03 -3.94
C TYR A 130 17.99 -1.23 -4.90
N LEU A 131 17.06 -1.33 -5.86
CA LEU A 131 17.03 -2.43 -6.83
C LEU A 131 18.26 -2.45 -7.76
N LEU A 132 18.81 -1.28 -8.12
CA LEU A 132 20.04 -1.21 -8.92
C LEU A 132 21.25 -1.77 -8.18
N ARG A 133 21.32 -1.62 -6.85
CA ARG A 133 22.40 -2.16 -6.01
C ARG A 133 22.31 -3.67 -5.77
N GLN A 134 21.19 -4.30 -6.16
CA GLN A 134 20.93 -5.73 -5.99
C GLN A 134 21.17 -6.53 -7.27
N LYS A 135 21.59 -5.86 -8.35
CA LYS A 135 21.95 -6.47 -9.64
C LYS A 135 23.44 -6.74 -9.70
#